data_AF-A0A2V2ANM1-F1
#
_entry.id   AF-A0A2V2ANM1-F1
#
_cell.length_a   1.000
_cell.length_b   1.000
_cell.length_c   1.000
_cell.angle_alpha   90.00
_cell.angle_beta   90.00
_cell.angle_gamma   90.00
#
_symmetry.space_group_name_H-M   'P 1'
#
loop_
_entity.id
_entity.type
_entity.pdbx_description
1 polymer ?
#
loop_
_entity_poly.entity_id
_entity_poly.type
_entity_poly.pdbx_seq_one_letter_code
_entity_poly.pdbx_strand_id
1 'polypeptide(L)'
;MFGIGIKSSDFNWFYAHLPYIGLVEPAIKIPYLTGVIRSLTYSEWESLDNEAAHNVRYAFERTAPVFFVWENLPSRDSGEDARRDMQDLYLAMVLSTGANIPAPSKSISYTKSGKSISRCIGIFDRAAVVHGPKRLLVDSSLIQEAATLVPLVKDSRGLLEFPGFKQVVRTLTSTATDDFHAIDGIVSCVIALEGLLLKNVLSGITATFTNRICKLLSASESNSAHLKSNIEQLYSLRSDALHGRNWKVSLSQTSLTDAQWYDYARQILCKSALAALSSLRLRQDFEIALDELRASLD
;
A
#
# COMPACT_ATOMS: atom_id res chain seq x y z
N MET A 1 44.42 24.11 2.61
CA MET A 1 43.01 23.67 2.76
C MET A 1 42.27 24.03 1.48
N PHE A 2 42.11 23.08 0.57
CA PHE A 2 41.25 23.26 -0.60
C PHE A 2 39.85 22.77 -0.21
N GLY A 3 38.92 23.70 -0.08
CA GLY A 3 37.51 23.35 0.04
C GLY A 3 37.06 22.72 -1.28
N ILE A 4 36.70 21.44 -1.24
CA ILE A 4 36.04 20.76 -2.35
C ILE A 4 34.64 21.39 -2.45
N GLY A 5 34.51 22.41 -3.29
CA GLY A 5 33.21 22.93 -3.68
C GLY A 5 32.52 21.89 -4.54
N ILE A 6 31.62 21.11 -3.93
CA ILE A 6 30.65 20.31 -4.68
C ILE A 6 29.83 21.31 -5.49
N LYS A 7 30.03 21.34 -6.81
CA LYS A 7 29.22 22.16 -7.71
C LYS A 7 27.78 21.63 -7.64
N SER A 8 26.80 22.52 -7.49
CA SER A 8 25.38 22.16 -7.45
C SER A 8 24.85 21.49 -8.73
N SER A 9 25.70 21.32 -9.75
CA SER A 9 25.43 20.61 -11.00
C SER A 9 25.34 19.09 -10.87
N ASP A 10 25.72 18.54 -9.72
CA ASP A 10 25.97 17.11 -9.57
C ASP A 10 24.81 16.38 -8.86
N PHE A 11 23.81 17.08 -8.34
CA PHE A 11 22.70 16.43 -7.62
C PHE A 11 21.69 15.78 -8.57
N ASN A 12 21.33 14.54 -8.25
CA ASN A 12 20.22 13.82 -8.86
C ASN A 12 19.01 13.92 -7.95
N TRP A 13 17.87 14.28 -8.53
CA TRP A 13 16.60 14.37 -7.82
C TRP A 13 15.64 13.30 -8.31
N PHE A 14 14.96 12.65 -7.37
CA PHE A 14 13.89 11.71 -7.65
C PHE A 14 12.58 12.26 -7.10
N TYR A 15 11.53 12.20 -7.91
CA TYR A 15 10.18 12.60 -7.54
C TYR A 15 9.24 11.45 -7.88
N ALA A 16 8.52 10.90 -6.91
CA ALA A 16 7.46 9.93 -7.15
C ALA A 16 6.13 10.48 -6.66
N HIS A 17 5.14 10.58 -7.56
CA HIS A 17 3.80 10.97 -7.16
C HIS A 17 3.20 9.87 -6.27
N LEU A 18 2.61 10.29 -5.15
CA LEU A 18 1.88 9.41 -4.24
C LEU A 18 0.38 9.62 -4.49
N PRO A 19 -0.25 8.79 -5.33
CA PRO A 19 -1.64 9.01 -5.72
C PRO A 19 -2.58 8.86 -4.52
N TYR A 20 -3.57 9.73 -4.50
CA TYR A 20 -4.68 9.75 -3.53
C TYR A 20 -4.28 10.06 -2.08
N ILE A 21 -3.09 10.60 -1.90
CA ILE A 21 -2.61 11.14 -0.63
C ILE A 21 -2.77 12.66 -0.64
N GLY A 22 -3.24 13.21 0.48
CA GLY A 22 -3.16 14.63 0.81
C GLY A 22 -2.33 14.83 2.07
N LEU A 23 -1.76 16.02 2.25
CA LEU A 23 -1.02 16.36 3.46
C LEU A 23 -1.78 17.36 4.32
N VAL A 24 -1.68 17.18 5.63
CA VAL A 24 -2.10 18.17 6.64
C VAL A 24 -1.04 19.28 6.74
N GLU A 25 0.23 18.92 6.59
CA GLU A 25 1.39 19.81 6.65
C GLU A 25 1.98 20.05 5.24
N PRO A 26 2.64 21.18 4.96
CA PRO A 26 3.18 21.46 3.62
C PRO A 26 4.24 20.44 3.16
N ALA A 27 5.01 19.92 4.12
CA ALA A 27 6.07 18.94 3.90
C ALA A 27 6.32 18.16 5.19
N ILE A 28 6.56 16.87 5.05
CA ILE A 28 6.84 15.93 6.14
C ILE A 28 8.20 15.27 5.87
N LYS A 29 9.13 15.43 6.81
CA LYS A 29 10.42 14.73 6.77
C LYS A 29 10.23 13.29 7.23
N ILE A 30 10.91 12.36 6.57
CA ILE A 30 10.83 10.94 6.94
C ILE A 30 11.99 10.63 7.91
N PRO A 31 11.74 10.13 9.14
CA PRO A 31 12.75 10.05 10.21
C PRO A 31 14.05 9.24 9.97
N TYR A 32 14.20 8.55 8.84
CA TYR A 32 15.32 7.63 8.50
C TYR A 32 15.58 7.56 6.99
N LEU A 33 14.81 8.28 6.18
CA LEU A 33 15.06 8.41 4.75
C LEU A 33 15.57 9.82 4.49
N THR A 34 16.47 9.94 3.54
CA THR A 34 16.94 11.21 2.97
C THR A 34 15.85 11.91 2.14
N GLY A 35 14.64 11.32 2.04
CA GLY A 35 13.49 11.87 1.33
C GLY A 35 12.53 12.70 2.19
N VAL A 36 11.70 13.48 1.50
CA VAL A 36 10.63 14.33 2.06
C VAL A 36 9.35 14.06 1.30
N ILE A 37 8.22 13.94 2.00
CA ILE A 37 6.90 13.94 1.38
C ILE A 37 6.37 15.37 1.37
N ARG A 38 6.07 15.92 0.20
CA ARG A 38 5.54 17.28 0.09
C ARG A 38 4.68 17.45 -1.15
N SER A 39 3.80 18.45 -1.12
CA SER A 39 3.20 18.94 -2.36
C SER A 39 4.22 19.75 -3.15
N LEU A 40 4.27 19.53 -4.47
CA LEU A 40 5.05 20.39 -5.36
C LEU A 40 4.24 21.64 -5.70
N THR A 41 4.93 22.76 -5.87
CA THR A 41 4.31 23.92 -6.53
C THR A 41 4.13 23.65 -8.03
N TYR A 42 3.20 24.37 -8.67
CA TYR A 42 2.98 24.20 -10.11
C TYR A 42 4.26 24.50 -10.92
N SER A 43 5.03 25.53 -10.55
CA SER A 43 6.29 25.87 -11.24
C SER A 43 7.37 24.79 -11.08
N GLU A 44 7.45 24.15 -9.92
CA GLU A 44 8.34 23.00 -9.72
C GLU A 44 7.94 21.84 -10.63
N TRP A 45 6.65 21.50 -10.69
CA TRP A 45 6.16 20.41 -11.53
C TRP A 45 6.26 20.72 -13.03
N GLU A 46 5.95 21.95 -13.46
CA GLU A 46 6.13 22.42 -14.84
C GLU A 46 7.59 22.29 -15.29
N SER A 47 8.55 22.52 -14.39
CA SER A 47 9.96 22.29 -14.69
C SER A 47 10.32 20.81 -14.92
N LEU A 48 9.51 19.88 -14.40
CA LEU A 48 9.66 18.43 -14.57
C LEU A 48 8.89 17.92 -15.80
N ASP A 49 7.73 18.50 -16.11
CA ASP A 49 6.84 18.05 -17.18
C ASP A 49 6.09 19.20 -17.88
N ASN A 50 6.85 20.07 -18.55
CA ASN A 50 6.31 21.22 -19.26
C ASN A 50 5.23 20.85 -20.30
N GLU A 51 5.41 19.72 -21.00
CA GLU A 51 4.46 19.23 -21.99
C GLU A 51 3.06 19.01 -21.38
N ALA A 52 3.02 18.39 -20.20
CA ALA A 52 1.76 18.09 -19.52
C ALA A 52 1.23 19.22 -18.65
N ALA A 53 2.09 20.16 -18.23
CA ALA A 53 1.70 21.29 -17.39
C ALA A 53 0.79 22.28 -18.14
N HIS A 54 0.82 22.27 -19.47
CA HIS A 54 0.04 23.19 -20.30
C HIS A 54 -1.47 23.15 -19.98
N ASN A 55 -2.04 24.31 -19.64
CA ASN A 55 -3.47 24.51 -19.33
C ASN A 55 -4.07 23.72 -18.16
N VAL A 56 -3.25 23.11 -17.29
CA VAL A 56 -3.76 22.34 -16.12
C VAL A 56 -3.43 22.98 -14.77
N ARG A 57 -2.85 24.18 -14.76
CA ARG A 57 -2.43 24.90 -13.54
C ARG A 57 -3.50 24.93 -12.45
N TYR A 58 -4.71 25.38 -12.80
CA TYR A 58 -5.81 25.47 -11.83
C TYR A 58 -6.17 24.12 -11.22
N ALA A 59 -6.19 23.06 -12.04
CA ALA A 59 -6.50 21.72 -11.56
C ALA A 59 -5.39 21.16 -10.66
N PHE A 60 -4.12 21.35 -11.05
CA PHE A 60 -2.94 20.97 -10.26
C PHE A 60 -2.90 21.68 -8.89
N GLU A 61 -3.07 23.01 -8.87
CA GLU A 61 -3.04 23.78 -7.62
C GLU A 61 -4.20 23.37 -6.70
N ARG A 62 -5.37 23.04 -7.26
CA ARG A 62 -6.52 22.54 -6.50
C ARG A 62 -6.29 21.14 -5.93
N THR A 63 -5.67 20.24 -6.68
CA THR A 63 -5.36 18.88 -6.17
C THR A 63 -4.20 18.90 -5.19
N ALA A 64 -3.26 19.84 -5.31
CA ALA A 64 -2.05 19.93 -4.49
C ALA A 64 -1.33 18.57 -4.38
N PRO A 65 -0.96 17.96 -5.52
CA PRO A 65 -0.51 16.57 -5.59
C PRO A 65 0.76 16.36 -4.77
N VAL A 66 0.81 15.21 -4.10
CA VAL A 66 1.83 14.88 -3.11
C VAL A 66 2.91 14.01 -3.74
N PHE A 67 4.17 14.35 -3.48
CA PHE A 67 5.32 13.64 -4.00
C PHE A 67 6.25 13.21 -2.88
N PHE A 68 6.78 11.99 -3.00
CA PHE A 68 8.03 11.63 -2.36
C PHE A 68 9.18 12.25 -3.17
N VAL A 69 9.95 13.13 -2.52
CA VAL A 69 11.06 13.85 -3.12
C VAL A 69 12.35 13.41 -2.45
N TRP A 70 13.33 13.00 -3.25
CA TRP A 70 14.64 12.63 -2.75
C TRP A 70 15.76 13.34 -3.50
N GLU A 71 16.68 13.93 -2.76
CA GLU A 71 17.90 14.57 -3.25
C GLU A 71 19.10 13.67 -2.95
N ASN A 72 19.94 13.42 -3.96
CA ASN A 72 21.11 12.58 -3.83
C ASN A 72 22.32 13.10 -4.59
N LEU A 73 23.50 12.68 -4.13
CA LEU A 73 24.74 12.77 -4.90
C LEU A 73 24.69 11.81 -6.11
N PRO A 74 25.40 12.10 -7.21
CA PRO A 74 25.29 11.33 -8.44
C PRO A 74 26.02 9.99 -8.29
N SER A 75 25.34 8.98 -7.77
CA SER A 75 25.78 7.58 -7.82
C SER A 75 24.90 6.78 -8.77
N ARG A 76 25.47 5.75 -9.41
CA ARG A 76 24.78 4.92 -10.42
C ARG A 76 23.54 4.19 -9.88
N ASP A 77 23.45 3.96 -8.58
CA ASP A 77 22.36 3.20 -7.95
C ASP A 77 21.31 4.08 -7.23
N SER A 78 21.53 5.40 -7.21
CA SER A 78 20.68 6.36 -6.48
C SER A 78 19.22 6.41 -6.95
N GLY A 79 18.87 6.02 -8.18
CA GLY A 79 17.46 6.00 -8.61
C GLY A 79 16.68 4.79 -8.07
N GLU A 80 17.33 3.65 -7.96
CA GLU A 80 16.70 2.39 -7.55
C GLU A 80 16.47 2.33 -6.04
N ASP A 81 17.44 2.82 -5.26
CA ASP A 81 17.27 2.92 -3.81
C ASP A 81 16.11 3.84 -3.44
N ALA A 82 15.88 4.91 -4.21
CA ALA A 82 14.80 5.86 -4.03
C ALA A 82 13.44 5.17 -4.13
N ARG A 83 13.33 4.36 -5.19
CA ARG A 83 12.12 3.62 -5.52
C ARG A 83 11.85 2.57 -4.47
N ARG A 84 12.89 1.87 -4.03
CA ARG A 84 12.79 0.86 -2.96
C ARG A 84 12.34 1.49 -1.65
N ASP A 85 13.00 2.55 -1.20
CA ASP A 85 12.65 3.22 0.05
C ASP A 85 11.23 3.82 0.02
N MET A 86 10.84 4.40 -1.10
CA MET A 86 9.49 4.92 -1.33
C MET A 86 8.44 3.78 -1.37
N GLN A 87 8.76 2.65 -1.97
CA GLN A 87 7.88 1.47 -2.00
C GLN A 87 7.76 0.82 -0.62
N ASP A 88 8.85 0.76 0.15
CA ASP A 88 8.85 0.22 1.52
C ASP A 88 7.99 1.11 2.43
N LEU A 89 8.14 2.44 2.34
CA LEU A 89 7.30 3.40 3.06
C LEU A 89 5.83 3.31 2.64
N TYR A 90 5.55 3.22 1.34
CA TYR A 90 4.19 3.05 0.83
C TYR A 90 3.54 1.79 1.40
N LEU A 91 4.23 0.64 1.35
CA LEU A 91 3.70 -0.61 1.88
C LEU A 91 3.47 -0.51 3.39
N ALA A 92 4.40 0.10 4.13
CA ALA A 92 4.24 0.36 5.55
C ALA A 92 3.01 1.23 5.86
N MET A 93 2.76 2.28 5.07
CA MET A 93 1.56 3.11 5.19
C MET A 93 0.28 2.34 4.90
N VAL A 94 0.26 1.50 3.85
CA VAL A 94 -0.90 0.65 3.52
C VAL A 94 -1.17 -0.34 4.65
N LEU A 95 -0.12 -0.95 5.20
CA LEU A 95 -0.25 -1.92 6.29
C LEU A 95 -0.72 -1.28 7.59
N SER A 96 -0.21 -0.09 7.97
CA SER A 96 -0.63 0.58 9.20
C SER A 96 -2.05 1.14 9.12
N THR A 97 -2.42 1.73 7.98
CA THR A 97 -3.70 2.45 7.86
C THR A 97 -4.84 1.59 7.32
N GLY A 98 -4.54 0.50 6.59
CA GLY A 98 -5.54 -0.23 5.80
C GLY A 98 -6.08 0.57 4.60
N ALA A 99 -5.57 1.78 4.35
CA ALA A 99 -6.13 2.70 3.38
C ALA A 99 -6.10 2.14 1.95
N ASN A 100 -7.12 2.51 1.16
CA ASN A 100 -7.24 2.13 -0.24
C ASN A 100 -6.47 3.10 -1.16
N ILE A 101 -5.14 3.14 -0.99
CA ILE A 101 -4.22 4.02 -1.73
C ILE A 101 -3.46 3.24 -2.83
N PRO A 102 -3.44 3.73 -4.09
CA PRO A 102 -2.73 3.07 -5.18
C PRO A 102 -1.21 3.08 -4.98
N ALA A 103 -0.53 2.09 -5.55
CA ALA A 103 0.93 2.08 -5.57
C ALA A 103 1.49 3.29 -6.35
N PRO A 104 2.58 3.93 -5.89
CA PRO A 104 3.19 5.06 -6.59
C PRO A 104 3.59 4.75 -8.03
N SER A 105 3.98 3.50 -8.32
CA SER A 105 4.29 3.00 -9.66
C SER A 105 3.11 3.04 -10.64
N LYS A 106 1.87 3.17 -10.16
CA LYS A 106 0.68 3.34 -11.02
C LYS A 106 0.53 4.75 -11.55
N SER A 107 1.19 5.75 -10.95
CA SER A 107 1.16 7.13 -11.43
C SER A 107 2.49 7.49 -12.10
N ILE A 108 3.09 8.65 -11.80
CA ILE A 108 4.27 9.14 -12.49
C ILE A 108 5.44 9.34 -11.53
N SER A 109 6.64 9.05 -12.01
CA SER A 109 7.88 9.42 -11.34
C SER A 109 8.85 10.10 -12.30
N TYR A 110 9.67 10.98 -11.75
CA TYR A 110 10.66 11.80 -12.45
C TYR A 110 12.04 11.56 -11.84
N THR A 111 13.05 11.50 -12.70
CA THR A 111 14.45 11.56 -12.29
C THR A 111 15.10 12.73 -13.02
N LYS A 112 15.56 13.72 -12.26
CA LYS A 112 16.22 14.93 -12.79
C LYS A 112 17.71 14.87 -12.49
N SER A 113 18.53 14.96 -13.53
CA SER A 113 19.99 15.00 -13.46
C SER A 113 20.49 16.21 -14.25
N GLY A 114 20.91 17.26 -13.53
CA GLY A 114 21.18 18.56 -14.13
C GLY A 114 19.97 19.12 -14.90
N LYS A 115 20.09 19.22 -16.23
CA LYS A 115 19.00 19.65 -17.13
C LYS A 115 18.20 18.49 -17.74
N SER A 116 18.68 17.25 -17.58
CA SER A 116 18.01 16.07 -18.12
C SER A 116 16.90 15.61 -17.18
N ILE A 117 15.75 15.25 -17.74
CA ILE A 117 14.61 14.70 -16.98
C ILE A 117 14.17 13.41 -17.67
N SER A 118 14.22 12.31 -16.91
CA SER A 118 13.63 11.04 -17.28
C SER A 118 12.29 10.87 -16.56
N ARG A 119 11.33 10.22 -17.22
CA ARG A 119 9.97 10.00 -16.72
C ARG A 119 9.63 8.51 -16.79
N CYS A 120 8.99 8.01 -15.76
CA CYS A 120 8.36 6.69 -15.77
C CYS A 120 6.86 6.88 -15.51
N ILE A 121 6.04 6.45 -16.46
CA ILE A 121 4.60 6.71 -16.51
C ILE A 121 3.88 5.38 -16.32
N GLY A 122 3.11 5.29 -15.23
CA GLY A 122 2.24 4.16 -14.92
C GLY A 122 0.85 4.29 -15.55
N ILE A 123 -0.02 3.35 -15.21
CA ILE A 123 -1.36 3.19 -15.81
C ILE A 123 -2.32 4.37 -15.60
N PHE A 124 -2.14 5.16 -14.54
CA PHE A 124 -2.94 6.36 -14.29
C PHE A 124 -2.39 7.60 -15.00
N ASP A 125 -1.23 7.46 -15.64
CA ASP A 125 -0.53 8.54 -16.30
C ASP A 125 -0.44 9.78 -15.38
N ARG A 126 -0.56 10.96 -15.97
CA ARG A 126 -0.58 12.27 -15.33
C ARG A 126 -1.97 12.67 -14.85
N ALA A 127 -3.01 11.93 -15.23
CA ALA A 127 -4.38 12.22 -14.80
C ALA A 127 -4.51 12.17 -13.27
N ALA A 128 -3.85 11.21 -12.60
CA ALA A 128 -3.87 11.14 -11.14
C ALA A 128 -3.20 12.35 -10.45
N VAL A 129 -2.24 13.02 -11.08
CA VAL A 129 -1.60 14.23 -10.54
C VAL A 129 -2.58 15.41 -10.55
N VAL A 130 -3.34 15.54 -11.64
CA VAL A 130 -4.19 16.71 -11.92
C VAL A 130 -5.62 16.53 -11.43
N HIS A 131 -6.10 15.29 -11.35
CA HIS A 131 -7.51 14.95 -11.08
C HIS A 131 -7.70 13.84 -10.05
N GLY A 132 -6.63 13.30 -9.45
CA GLY A 132 -6.74 12.23 -8.47
C GLY A 132 -7.52 12.67 -7.22
N PRO A 133 -8.52 11.89 -6.75
CA PRO A 133 -9.18 12.17 -5.48
C PRO A 133 -8.22 12.04 -4.29
N LYS A 134 -8.47 12.75 -3.20
CA LYS A 134 -7.76 12.53 -1.93
C LYS A 134 -8.50 11.49 -1.10
N ARG A 135 -7.85 10.38 -0.76
CA ARG A 135 -8.43 9.29 0.04
C ARG A 135 -7.78 9.13 1.40
N LEU A 136 -6.52 9.56 1.56
CA LEU A 136 -5.81 9.53 2.83
C LEU A 136 -5.20 10.91 3.09
N LEU A 137 -5.53 11.51 4.23
CA LEU A 137 -4.82 12.67 4.75
C LEU A 137 -3.70 12.19 5.66
N VAL A 138 -2.50 12.71 5.42
CA VAL A 138 -1.27 12.28 6.10
C VAL A 138 -0.69 13.46 6.86
N ASP A 139 -0.33 13.20 8.10
CA ASP A 139 0.41 14.11 8.98
C ASP A 139 1.72 13.47 9.45
N SER A 140 2.52 14.24 10.19
CA SER A 140 3.79 13.76 10.73
C SER A 140 3.64 12.54 11.63
N SER A 141 2.54 12.39 12.38
CA SER A 141 2.33 11.22 13.26
C SER A 141 2.10 9.93 12.48
N LEU A 142 1.29 9.97 11.42
CA LEU A 142 1.04 8.80 10.57
C LEU A 142 2.34 8.35 9.88
N ILE A 143 3.15 9.30 9.40
CA ILE A 143 4.46 8.97 8.81
C ILE A 143 5.40 8.38 9.86
N GLN A 144 5.40 8.88 11.09
CA GLN A 144 6.19 8.31 12.18
C GLN A 144 5.72 6.91 12.57
N GLU A 145 4.42 6.63 12.51
CA GLU A 145 3.89 5.27 12.76
C GLU A 145 4.29 4.31 11.63
N ALA A 146 4.00 4.68 10.38
CA ALA A 146 4.38 3.87 9.21
C ALA A 146 5.89 3.61 9.18
N ALA A 147 6.68 4.61 9.56
CA ALA A 147 8.11 4.50 9.71
C ALA A 147 8.60 3.38 10.61
N THR A 148 7.89 3.10 11.71
CA THR A 148 8.25 1.99 12.61
C THR A 148 8.12 0.62 11.95
N LEU A 149 7.32 0.52 10.88
CA LEU A 149 7.10 -0.71 10.13
C LEU A 149 8.06 -0.88 8.95
N VAL A 150 8.75 0.17 8.51
CA VAL A 150 9.69 0.09 7.38
C VAL A 150 10.79 -0.96 7.60
N PRO A 151 11.44 -1.06 8.78
CA PRO A 151 12.41 -2.14 9.03
C PRO A 151 11.81 -3.53 8.83
N LEU A 152 10.58 -3.77 9.32
CA LEU A 152 9.89 -5.04 9.15
C LEU A 152 9.66 -5.36 7.67
N VAL A 153 9.24 -4.38 6.88
CA VAL A 153 9.05 -4.51 5.42
C VAL A 153 10.37 -4.85 4.73
N LYS A 154 11.45 -4.14 5.08
CA LYS A 154 12.80 -4.35 4.50
C LYS A 154 13.33 -5.74 4.80
N ASP A 155 13.27 -6.16 6.06
CA ASP A 155 13.77 -7.46 6.52
C ASP A 155 12.95 -8.63 5.93
N SER A 156 11.66 -8.39 5.64
CA SER A 156 10.75 -9.41 5.11
C SER A 156 10.65 -9.43 3.58
N ARG A 157 11.56 -8.76 2.85
CA ARG A 157 11.46 -8.62 1.38
C ARG A 157 11.38 -9.96 0.63
N GLY A 158 12.14 -10.96 1.09
CA GLY A 158 12.07 -12.31 0.51
C GLY A 158 10.68 -12.96 0.68
N LEU A 159 10.05 -12.76 1.85
CA LEU A 159 8.71 -13.27 2.13
C LEU A 159 7.65 -12.54 1.30
N LEU A 160 7.77 -11.21 1.13
CA LEU A 160 6.83 -10.41 0.32
C LEU A 160 6.78 -10.85 -1.15
N GLU A 161 7.89 -11.39 -1.69
CA GLU A 161 7.95 -11.94 -3.04
C GLU A 161 7.56 -13.42 -3.13
N PHE A 162 7.45 -14.13 -2.00
CA PHE A 162 7.03 -15.53 -1.97
C PHE A 162 5.58 -15.67 -2.46
N PRO A 163 5.23 -16.65 -3.33
CA PRO A 163 3.94 -16.69 -4.02
C PRO A 163 2.69 -16.48 -3.15
N GLY A 164 2.65 -17.11 -1.96
CA GLY A 164 1.52 -16.95 -1.03
C GLY A 164 1.35 -15.53 -0.50
N PHE A 165 2.46 -14.84 -0.20
CA PHE A 165 2.44 -13.46 0.29
C PHE A 165 2.37 -12.44 -0.84
N LYS A 166 2.94 -12.75 -2.01
CA LYS A 166 2.87 -11.92 -3.20
C LYS A 166 1.43 -11.64 -3.61
N GLN A 167 0.53 -12.62 -3.44
CA GLN A 167 -0.90 -12.41 -3.69
C GLN A 167 -1.53 -11.39 -2.72
N VAL A 168 -1.09 -11.37 -1.45
CA VAL A 168 -1.51 -10.37 -0.45
C VAL A 168 -1.07 -8.98 -0.88
N VAL A 169 0.22 -8.80 -1.19
CA VAL A 169 0.77 -7.51 -1.65
C VAL A 169 0.08 -7.06 -2.94
N ARG A 170 -0.09 -7.98 -3.90
CA ARG A 170 -0.77 -7.69 -5.17
C ARG A 170 -2.20 -7.24 -4.93
N THR A 171 -2.93 -7.88 -4.04
CA THR A 171 -4.31 -7.49 -3.71
C THR A 171 -4.34 -6.09 -3.09
N LEU A 172 -3.54 -5.84 -2.05
CA LEU A 172 -3.51 -4.54 -1.36
C LEU A 172 -3.19 -3.36 -2.29
N THR A 173 -2.33 -3.59 -3.30
CA THR A 173 -1.84 -2.56 -4.23
C THR A 173 -2.65 -2.47 -5.54
N SER A 174 -3.16 -3.59 -6.04
CA SER A 174 -3.81 -3.65 -7.35
C SER A 174 -5.28 -3.25 -7.29
N THR A 175 -6.00 -3.57 -6.21
CA THR A 175 -7.43 -3.25 -6.05
C THR A 175 -7.68 -1.81 -5.58
N ALA A 176 -6.61 -1.05 -5.34
CA ALA A 176 -6.66 0.37 -5.04
C ALA A 176 -6.72 1.21 -6.32
N THR A 177 -7.84 1.12 -7.04
CA THR A 177 -8.18 1.93 -8.23
C THR A 177 -9.63 2.41 -8.13
N ASP A 178 -10.03 3.41 -8.92
CA ASP A 178 -11.43 3.88 -8.95
C ASP A 178 -12.37 2.87 -9.63
N ASP A 179 -11.86 2.12 -10.60
CA ASP A 179 -12.66 1.17 -11.39
C ASP A 179 -12.96 -0.16 -10.66
N PHE A 180 -12.44 -0.34 -9.43
CA PHE A 180 -12.58 -1.61 -8.72
C PHE A 180 -13.85 -1.61 -7.86
N HIS A 181 -14.82 -2.46 -8.18
CA HIS A 181 -16.04 -2.58 -7.40
C HIS A 181 -15.77 -3.17 -6.00
N ALA A 182 -16.51 -2.70 -5.01
CA ALA A 182 -16.32 -3.09 -3.61
C ALA A 182 -16.44 -4.61 -3.41
N ILE A 183 -17.39 -5.27 -4.08
CA ILE A 183 -17.58 -6.72 -3.99
C ILE A 183 -16.39 -7.51 -4.56
N ASP A 184 -15.82 -7.07 -5.67
CA ASP A 184 -14.60 -7.67 -6.23
C ASP A 184 -13.41 -7.45 -5.30
N GLY A 185 -13.39 -6.31 -4.61
CA GLY A 185 -12.46 -5.97 -3.52
C GLY A 185 -12.52 -6.97 -2.38
N ILE A 186 -13.72 -7.22 -1.86
CA ILE A 186 -14.00 -8.19 -0.80
C ILE A 186 -13.53 -9.59 -1.24
N VAL A 187 -13.93 -10.03 -2.43
CA VAL A 187 -13.56 -11.34 -2.99
C VAL A 187 -12.03 -11.47 -3.08
N SER A 188 -11.36 -10.45 -3.62
CA SER A 188 -9.90 -10.45 -3.77
C SER A 188 -9.18 -10.51 -2.41
N CYS A 189 -9.66 -9.75 -1.42
CA CYS A 189 -9.11 -9.78 -0.06
C CYS A 189 -9.27 -11.15 0.59
N VAL A 190 -10.45 -11.77 0.49
CA VAL A 190 -10.70 -13.09 1.05
C VAL A 190 -9.86 -14.16 0.34
N ILE A 191 -9.72 -14.12 -0.99
CA ILE A 191 -8.84 -15.05 -1.73
C ILE A 191 -7.38 -14.89 -1.30
N ALA A 192 -6.90 -13.66 -1.07
CA ALA A 192 -5.55 -13.43 -0.56
C ALA A 192 -5.35 -14.00 0.85
N LEU A 193 -6.34 -13.86 1.73
CA LEU A 193 -6.35 -14.48 3.07
C LEU A 193 -6.38 -16.01 2.98
N GLU A 194 -7.16 -16.59 2.07
CA GLU A 194 -7.19 -18.03 1.81
C GLU A 194 -5.81 -18.53 1.34
N GLY A 195 -5.17 -17.84 0.40
CA GLY A 195 -3.82 -18.17 -0.06
C GLY A 195 -2.78 -18.10 1.05
N LEU A 196 -2.93 -17.15 1.97
CA LEU A 196 -2.07 -17.03 3.14
C LEU A 196 -2.33 -18.16 4.16
N LEU A 197 -3.58 -18.50 4.43
CA LEU A 197 -3.96 -19.29 5.61
C LEU A 197 -4.45 -20.71 5.34
N LEU A 198 -4.88 -21.08 4.13
CA LEU A 198 -5.62 -22.33 3.86
C LEU A 198 -4.92 -23.31 2.90
N LYS A 199 -3.59 -23.39 2.93
CA LYS A 199 -2.88 -24.41 2.14
C LYS A 199 -3.34 -25.81 2.55
N ASN A 200 -3.68 -26.63 1.56
CA ASN A 200 -4.07 -28.06 1.69
C ASN A 200 -5.32 -28.35 2.55
N VAL A 201 -6.23 -27.38 2.73
CA VAL A 201 -7.50 -27.60 3.46
C VAL A 201 -8.58 -28.04 2.48
N LEU A 202 -9.04 -29.30 2.59
CA LEU A 202 -10.01 -29.90 1.66
C LEU A 202 -11.46 -29.92 2.19
N SER A 203 -11.66 -29.78 3.50
CA SER A 203 -12.97 -29.82 4.15
C SER A 203 -13.04 -28.79 5.28
N GLY A 204 -14.25 -28.39 5.67
CA GLY A 204 -14.44 -27.41 6.75
C GLY A 204 -13.85 -26.03 6.48
N ILE A 205 -13.63 -25.67 5.20
CA ILE A 205 -12.84 -24.50 4.76
C ILE A 205 -13.28 -23.23 5.49
N THR A 206 -14.58 -22.93 5.54
CA THR A 206 -15.11 -21.76 6.23
C THR A 206 -14.77 -21.76 7.73
N ALA A 207 -14.96 -22.89 8.41
CA ALA A 207 -14.69 -22.99 9.85
C ALA A 207 -13.19 -22.84 10.14
N THR A 208 -12.33 -23.48 9.34
CA THR A 208 -10.87 -23.35 9.44
C THR A 208 -10.40 -21.93 9.16
N PHE A 209 -10.93 -21.29 8.11
CA PHE A 209 -10.64 -19.90 7.76
C PHE A 209 -10.97 -18.95 8.91
N THR A 210 -12.19 -19.01 9.41
CA THR A 210 -12.66 -18.19 10.52
C THR A 210 -11.80 -18.41 11.76
N ASN A 211 -11.53 -19.66 12.13
CA ASN A 211 -10.71 -19.98 13.31
C ASN A 211 -9.29 -19.42 13.19
N ARG A 212 -8.62 -19.66 12.05
CA ARG A 212 -7.23 -19.23 11.84
C ARG A 212 -7.09 -17.70 11.85
N ILE A 213 -8.02 -16.97 11.22
CA ILE A 213 -8.02 -15.49 11.27
C ILE A 213 -8.26 -15.00 12.69
N CYS A 214 -9.28 -15.53 13.38
CA CYS A 214 -9.59 -15.11 14.74
C CYS A 214 -8.42 -15.34 15.69
N LYS A 215 -7.71 -16.46 15.57
CA LYS A 215 -6.50 -16.72 16.36
C LYS A 215 -5.35 -15.81 15.99
N LEU A 216 -5.09 -15.60 14.70
CA LEU A 216 -4.02 -14.72 14.23
C LEU A 216 -4.20 -13.28 14.71
N LEU A 217 -5.45 -12.81 14.82
CA LEU A 217 -5.78 -11.44 15.22
C LEU A 217 -6.20 -11.30 16.69
N SER A 218 -6.22 -12.39 17.47
CA SER A 218 -6.72 -12.41 18.84
C SER A 218 -6.02 -11.40 19.77
N ALA A 219 -4.73 -11.16 19.58
CA ALA A 219 -3.96 -10.20 20.38
C ALA A 219 -4.32 -8.73 20.07
N SER A 220 -4.92 -8.46 18.91
CA SER A 220 -5.24 -7.11 18.43
C SER A 220 -6.72 -6.73 18.54
N GLU A 221 -7.59 -7.68 18.90
CA GLU A 221 -9.05 -7.48 18.91
C GLU A 221 -9.63 -7.72 20.30
N SER A 222 -10.31 -6.71 20.85
CA SER A 222 -10.88 -6.76 22.20
C SER A 222 -12.17 -7.60 22.28
N ASN A 223 -12.85 -7.83 21.16
CA ASN A 223 -14.11 -8.58 21.10
C ASN A 223 -14.03 -9.73 20.07
N SER A 224 -13.62 -10.91 20.55
CA SER A 224 -13.45 -12.11 19.73
C SER A 224 -14.75 -12.62 19.10
N ALA A 225 -15.90 -12.46 19.77
CA ALA A 225 -17.19 -12.88 19.24
C ALA A 225 -17.61 -12.02 18.04
N HIS A 226 -17.42 -10.70 18.14
CA HIS A 226 -17.69 -9.77 17.05
C HIS A 226 -16.76 -10.00 15.86
N LEU A 227 -15.46 -10.22 16.12
CA LEU A 227 -14.51 -10.59 15.08
C LEU A 227 -14.97 -11.84 14.33
N LYS A 228 -15.29 -12.92 15.06
CA LYS A 228 -15.74 -14.18 14.46
C LYS A 228 -16.94 -13.99 13.55
N SER A 229 -17.98 -13.31 14.04
CA SER A 229 -19.20 -13.03 13.26
C SER A 229 -18.89 -12.27 11.96
N ASN A 230 -18.01 -11.28 12.02
CA ASN A 230 -17.66 -10.47 10.84
C ASN A 230 -16.81 -11.26 9.83
N ILE A 231 -15.92 -12.14 10.29
CA ILE A 231 -15.14 -13.01 9.40
C ILE A 231 -16.05 -14.04 8.71
N GLU A 232 -17.01 -14.62 9.43
CA GLU A 232 -18.02 -15.52 8.84
C GLU A 232 -18.85 -14.79 7.78
N GLN A 233 -19.25 -13.54 8.04
CA GLN A 233 -19.97 -12.71 7.09
C GLN A 233 -19.12 -12.38 5.86
N LEU A 234 -17.85 -11.98 6.02
CA LEU A 234 -16.93 -11.74 4.88
C LEU A 234 -16.81 -12.97 3.98
N TYR A 235 -16.65 -14.15 4.59
CA TYR A 235 -16.53 -15.39 3.83
C TYR A 235 -17.84 -15.73 3.10
N SER A 236 -18.99 -15.49 3.75
CA SER A 236 -20.31 -15.64 3.12
C SER A 236 -20.47 -14.73 1.90
N LEU A 237 -20.12 -13.43 2.02
CA LEU A 237 -20.17 -12.47 0.91
C LEU A 237 -19.32 -12.92 -0.28
N ARG A 238 -18.08 -13.37 -0.03
CA ARG A 238 -17.20 -13.93 -1.07
C ARG A 238 -17.82 -15.18 -1.70
N SER A 239 -18.37 -16.08 -0.89
CA SER A 239 -18.99 -17.32 -1.37
C SER A 239 -20.23 -17.05 -2.23
N ASP A 240 -21.06 -16.08 -1.84
CA ASP A 240 -22.24 -15.70 -2.62
C ASP A 240 -21.85 -15.10 -3.97
N ALA A 241 -20.90 -14.15 -3.97
CA ALA A 241 -20.42 -13.50 -5.17
C ALA A 241 -19.84 -14.49 -6.19
N LEU A 242 -18.98 -15.42 -5.75
CA LEU A 242 -18.34 -16.39 -6.64
C LEU A 242 -19.31 -17.45 -7.19
N HIS A 243 -20.40 -17.74 -6.50
CA HIS A 243 -21.42 -18.68 -6.95
C HIS A 243 -22.60 -18.02 -7.68
N GLY A 244 -22.50 -16.71 -7.98
CA GLY A 244 -23.58 -15.96 -8.63
C GLY A 244 -24.87 -15.87 -7.78
N ARG A 245 -24.77 -16.13 -6.47
CA ARG A 245 -25.88 -15.94 -5.53
C ARG A 245 -26.05 -14.46 -5.25
N ASN A 246 -27.24 -14.09 -4.78
CA ASN A 246 -27.57 -12.69 -4.56
C ASN A 246 -26.90 -12.16 -3.28
N TRP A 247 -25.61 -11.83 -3.37
CA TRP A 247 -24.80 -11.25 -2.29
C TRP A 247 -25.40 -9.96 -1.70
N LYS A 248 -26.25 -9.24 -2.46
CA LYS A 248 -27.00 -8.08 -1.95
C LYS A 248 -27.99 -8.45 -0.85
N VAL A 249 -28.55 -9.66 -0.88
CA VAL A 249 -29.42 -10.17 0.19
C VAL A 249 -28.60 -10.35 1.46
N SER A 250 -27.45 -11.00 1.36
CA SER A 250 -26.54 -11.20 2.49
C SER A 250 -26.01 -9.88 3.07
N LEU A 251 -25.74 -8.88 2.22
CA LEU A 251 -25.41 -7.52 2.68
C LEU A 251 -26.58 -6.81 3.36
N SER A 252 -27.81 -6.96 2.85
CA SER A 252 -28.99 -6.30 3.41
C SER A 252 -29.35 -6.74 4.82
N GLN A 253 -28.78 -7.87 5.27
CA GLN A 253 -28.89 -8.37 6.64
C GLN A 253 -27.88 -7.72 7.60
N THR A 254 -26.97 -6.90 7.07
CA THR A 254 -25.94 -6.18 7.83
C THR A 254 -26.22 -4.69 7.84
N SER A 255 -25.72 -3.98 8.84
CA SER A 255 -25.81 -2.50 8.91
C SER A 255 -24.76 -1.79 8.06
N LEU A 256 -23.82 -2.53 7.45
CA LEU A 256 -22.70 -1.97 6.72
C LEU A 256 -22.97 -1.95 5.20
N THR A 257 -22.49 -0.90 4.54
CA THR A 257 -22.46 -0.82 3.07
C THR A 257 -21.41 -1.77 2.49
N ASP A 258 -21.48 -2.02 1.19
CA ASP A 258 -20.45 -2.75 0.46
C ASP A 258 -19.07 -2.09 0.58
N ALA A 259 -18.99 -0.76 0.49
CA ALA A 259 -17.76 0.00 0.71
C ALA A 259 -17.19 -0.21 2.13
N GLN A 260 -18.04 -0.18 3.15
CA GLN A 260 -17.61 -0.42 4.54
C GLN A 260 -17.12 -1.86 4.73
N TRP A 261 -17.78 -2.85 4.10
CA TRP A 261 -17.30 -4.24 4.11
C TRP A 261 -15.99 -4.42 3.36
N TYR A 262 -15.78 -3.69 2.27
CA TYR A 262 -14.51 -3.70 1.56
C TYR A 262 -13.39 -3.09 2.40
N ASP A 263 -13.62 -1.94 3.03
CA ASP A 263 -12.67 -1.33 3.96
C ASP A 263 -12.34 -2.29 5.12
N TYR A 264 -13.36 -2.97 5.68
CA TYR A 264 -13.15 -3.98 6.70
C TYR A 264 -12.32 -5.18 6.18
N ALA A 265 -12.63 -5.72 5.00
CA ALA A 265 -11.85 -6.80 4.39
C ALA A 265 -10.38 -6.42 4.16
N ARG A 266 -10.12 -5.18 3.74
CA ARG A 266 -8.76 -4.64 3.60
C ARG A 266 -8.05 -4.53 4.95
N GLN A 267 -8.72 -4.03 5.98
CA GLN A 267 -8.15 -3.95 7.32
C GLN A 267 -7.78 -5.33 7.86
N ILE A 268 -8.65 -6.33 7.68
CA ILE A 268 -8.34 -7.72 8.06
C ILE A 268 -7.13 -8.23 7.27
N LEU A 269 -7.08 -8.01 5.96
CA LEU A 269 -5.93 -8.41 5.13
C LEU A 269 -4.63 -7.74 5.61
N CYS A 270 -4.63 -6.43 5.89
CA CYS A 270 -3.46 -5.71 6.40
C CYS A 270 -3.02 -6.23 7.78
N LYS A 271 -3.95 -6.40 8.72
CA LYS A 271 -3.67 -6.92 10.06
C LYS A 271 -3.10 -8.34 10.00
N SER A 272 -3.70 -9.22 9.20
CA SER A 272 -3.20 -10.59 9.02
C SER A 272 -1.83 -10.61 8.35
N ALA A 273 -1.59 -9.75 7.35
CA ALA A 273 -0.28 -9.59 6.73
C ALA A 273 0.78 -9.13 7.73
N LEU A 274 0.48 -8.12 8.55
CA LEU A 274 1.39 -7.63 9.58
C LEU A 274 1.70 -8.68 10.65
N ALA A 275 0.69 -9.41 11.11
CA ALA A 275 0.89 -10.50 12.07
C ALA A 275 1.82 -11.57 11.49
N ALA A 276 1.55 -12.02 10.25
CA ALA A 276 2.38 -13.02 9.59
C ALA A 276 3.80 -12.52 9.28
N LEU A 277 3.98 -11.27 8.82
CA LEU A 277 5.30 -10.67 8.64
C LEU A 277 6.06 -10.63 9.96
N SER A 278 5.42 -10.17 11.04
CA SER A 278 6.03 -10.06 12.37
C SER A 278 6.48 -11.42 12.90
N SER A 279 5.68 -12.47 12.69
CA SER A 279 6.01 -13.84 13.09
C SER A 279 7.14 -14.46 12.26
N LEU A 280 7.29 -14.06 10.99
CA LEU A 280 8.15 -14.76 10.03
C LEU A 280 9.37 -13.94 9.57
N ARG A 281 9.53 -12.70 10.03
CA ARG A 281 10.53 -11.73 9.52
C ARG A 281 11.98 -12.21 9.45
N LEU A 282 12.39 -13.16 10.30
CA LEU A 282 13.76 -13.69 10.35
C LEU A 282 13.91 -15.07 9.70
N ARG A 283 12.82 -15.62 9.15
CA ARG A 283 12.82 -16.95 8.53
C ARG A 283 13.36 -16.84 7.10
N GLN A 284 14.06 -17.88 6.65
CA GLN A 284 14.55 -17.99 5.27
C GLN A 284 13.85 -19.13 4.50
N ASP A 285 13.28 -20.07 5.24
CA ASP A 285 12.51 -21.22 4.79
C ASP A 285 11.02 -20.90 4.70
N PHE A 286 10.64 -19.91 3.86
CA PHE A 286 9.30 -19.30 3.88
C PHE A 286 8.14 -20.30 3.75
N GLU A 287 8.29 -21.36 2.96
CA GLU A 287 7.24 -22.38 2.82
C GLU A 287 7.01 -23.14 4.13
N ILE A 288 8.08 -23.62 4.76
CA ILE A 288 8.02 -24.33 6.04
C ILE A 288 7.48 -23.39 7.13
N ALA A 289 7.99 -22.16 7.17
CA ALA A 289 7.60 -21.18 8.17
C ALA A 289 6.11 -20.79 8.07
N LEU A 290 5.55 -20.71 6.86
CA LEU A 290 4.11 -20.50 6.66
C LEU A 290 3.29 -21.73 7.06
N ASP A 291 3.79 -22.94 6.81
CA ASP A 291 3.10 -24.18 7.21
C ASP A 291 3.09 -24.33 8.74
N GLU A 292 4.19 -23.99 9.42
CA GLU A 292 4.26 -23.92 10.88
C GLU A 292 3.31 -22.87 11.47
N LEU A 293 3.24 -21.68 10.86
CA LEU A 293 2.27 -20.65 11.25
C LEU A 293 0.84 -21.21 11.17
N ARG A 294 0.47 -21.85 10.05
CA ARG A 294 -0.86 -22.43 9.86
C ARG A 294 -1.17 -23.51 10.88
N ALA A 295 -0.22 -24.40 11.17
CA ALA A 295 -0.37 -25.45 12.17
C ALA A 295 -0.57 -24.87 13.59
N SER A 296 0.12 -23.79 13.93
CA SER A 296 -0.05 -23.10 15.23
C SER A 296 -1.43 -22.44 15.40
N LEU A 297 -2.14 -22.23 14.29
CA LEU A 297 -3.47 -21.62 14.28
C LEU A 297 -4.60 -22.67 14.29
N ASP A 298 -4.32 -23.97 14.22
CA ASP A 298 -5.33 -25.04 14.39
C ASP A 298 -5.65 -25.31 15.85
#